data_AF-A0A7Y7RTB4-F1
#
_entry.id   AF-A0A7Y7RTB4-F1
#
_cell.length_a   1.000
_cell.length_b   1.000
_cell.length_c   1.000
_cell.angle_alpha   90.00
_cell.angle_beta   90.00
_cell.angle_gamma   90.00
#
_symmetry.space_group_name_H-M   'P 1'
#
loop_
_entity.id
_entity.type
_entity.pdbx_description
1 polymer ?
#
loop_
_entity_poly.entity_id
_entity_poly.type
_entity_poly.pdbx_seq_one_letter_code
_entity_poly.pdbx_strand_id
1 'polypeptide(L)'
;MYPPMLPSEQTINDLPYAIPCAEAKNQYGAKFYRCTWYTLPRNITQWDGQQQRNVTFSNHISGKCLRGTCRASNGSGIYGLYGQDLSFSLSIYYYLYESEDGYPIAYRKDGGPNKQGKEVTYAQARTTLQDFLLDHSISQENVKDSIAAYSLDAKAASGSSSDDAPQVENAVMTKPTKTIEVKEAWCNPRADDECTINGKKVPKAELKQYLPTVYELEVLNAGGYCEYPICYDKNDKPVGIN
;
A
#
# COMPACT_ATOMS: atom_id res chain seq x y z
N MET A 1 -14.34 24.42 -9.64
CA MET A 1 -15.51 23.95 -10.42
C MET A 1 -15.28 22.48 -10.71
N TYR A 2 -16.21 21.60 -10.32
CA TYR A 2 -16.10 20.16 -10.62
C TYR A 2 -16.41 19.92 -12.11
N PRO A 3 -15.72 18.99 -12.80
CA PRO A 3 -15.99 18.68 -14.21
C PRO A 3 -17.44 18.19 -14.36
N PRO A 4 -18.23 18.73 -15.30
CA PRO A 4 -19.68 18.53 -15.37
C PRO A 4 -20.14 17.12 -15.78
N MET A 5 -19.24 16.16 -16.01
CA MET A 5 -19.61 14.83 -16.53
C MET A 5 -18.93 13.65 -15.81
N LEU A 6 -18.37 13.82 -14.61
CA LEU A 6 -17.83 12.65 -13.88
C LEU A 6 -18.94 11.63 -13.60
N PRO A 7 -18.67 10.31 -13.73
CA PRO A 7 -19.66 9.28 -13.44
C PRO A 7 -20.18 9.42 -12.00
N SER A 8 -21.46 9.10 -11.80
CA SER A 8 -22.08 9.15 -10.47
C SER A 8 -21.57 8.05 -9.54
N GLU A 9 -20.98 6.98 -10.09
CA GLU A 9 -20.55 5.78 -9.37
C GLU A 9 -21.68 5.16 -8.52
N GLN A 10 -22.94 5.47 -8.84
CA GLN A 10 -24.07 4.77 -8.25
C GLN A 10 -24.22 3.36 -8.80
N THR A 11 -23.64 3.09 -9.96
CA THR A 11 -23.58 1.77 -10.59
C THR A 11 -22.17 1.53 -11.15
N ILE A 12 -21.89 0.28 -11.49
CA ILE A 12 -20.63 -0.15 -12.14
C ILE A 12 -20.55 0.25 -13.62
N ASN A 13 -21.69 0.61 -14.22
CA ASN A 13 -21.78 0.97 -15.63
C ASN A 13 -20.99 2.25 -15.90
N ASP A 14 -20.44 2.36 -17.10
CA ASP A 14 -19.72 3.56 -17.54
C ASP A 14 -18.48 3.88 -16.68
N LEU A 15 -17.83 2.82 -16.16
CA LEU A 15 -16.54 2.91 -15.47
C LEU A 15 -15.47 2.18 -16.28
N PRO A 16 -14.19 2.60 -16.24
CA PRO A 16 -13.14 1.97 -17.04
C PRO A 16 -12.98 0.48 -16.69
N TYR A 17 -12.66 -0.35 -17.68
CA TYR A 17 -12.52 -1.79 -17.46
C TYR A 17 -11.37 -2.13 -16.50
N ALA A 18 -10.26 -1.40 -16.61
CA ALA A 18 -9.10 -1.52 -15.75
C ALA A 18 -8.47 -0.15 -15.50
N ILE A 19 -7.82 0.00 -14.34
CA ILE A 19 -7.16 1.22 -13.89
C ILE A 19 -5.72 0.86 -13.50
N PRO A 20 -4.68 1.54 -14.05
CA PRO A 20 -3.32 1.33 -13.59
C PRO A 20 -3.15 1.78 -12.14
N CYS A 21 -2.26 1.13 -11.38
CA CYS A 21 -1.88 1.60 -10.06
C CYS A 21 -0.55 2.38 -10.12
N ALA A 22 -0.45 3.49 -9.39
CA ALA A 22 0.80 4.25 -9.27
C ALA A 22 1.19 4.47 -7.81
N GLU A 23 2.49 4.52 -7.54
CA GLU A 23 2.99 4.94 -6.23
C GLU A 23 2.64 6.41 -5.97
N ALA A 24 2.08 6.68 -4.81
CA ALA A 24 1.74 8.01 -4.32
C ALA A 24 2.20 8.15 -2.86
N LYS A 25 2.30 9.39 -2.39
CA LYS A 25 2.58 9.71 -0.99
C LYS A 25 1.37 10.38 -0.37
N ASN A 26 1.05 10.01 0.86
CA ASN A 26 0.06 10.75 1.65
C ASN A 26 0.70 12.02 2.24
N GLN A 27 -0.10 12.81 2.97
CA GLN A 27 0.36 14.04 3.63
C GLN A 27 1.50 13.85 4.65
N TYR A 28 1.72 12.61 5.12
CA TYR A 28 2.77 12.23 6.05
C TYR A 28 3.97 11.58 5.35
N GLY A 29 4.01 11.58 4.02
CA GLY A 29 5.10 10.98 3.22
C GLY A 29 5.02 9.45 3.08
N ALA A 30 4.05 8.79 3.71
CA ALA A 30 3.90 7.34 3.62
C ALA A 30 3.45 6.94 2.21
N LYS A 31 4.13 5.93 1.66
CA LYS A 31 3.90 5.42 0.31
C LYS A 31 2.66 4.52 0.26
N PHE A 32 1.87 4.67 -0.79
CA PHE A 32 0.77 3.78 -1.11
C PHE A 32 0.57 3.72 -2.63
N TYR A 33 -0.10 2.68 -3.12
CA TYR A 33 -0.50 2.56 -4.51
C TYR A 33 -1.90 3.14 -4.69
N ARG A 34 -2.01 4.18 -5.51
CA ARG A 34 -3.29 4.73 -5.95
C ARG A 34 -3.76 3.94 -7.17
N CYS A 35 -4.87 3.25 -7.02
CA CYS A 35 -5.53 2.45 -8.03
C CYS A 35 -6.96 2.97 -8.23
N THR A 36 -7.10 4.28 -8.39
CA THR A 36 -8.38 4.97 -8.49
C THR A 36 -8.44 5.72 -9.81
N TRP A 37 -9.59 5.65 -10.48
CA TRP A 37 -9.75 6.34 -11.77
C TRP A 37 -9.77 7.87 -11.58
N TYR A 38 -10.16 8.35 -10.39
CA TYR A 38 -10.06 9.75 -10.00
C TYR A 38 -9.15 9.91 -8.79
N THR A 39 -8.39 11.00 -8.75
CA THR A 39 -7.43 11.24 -7.67
C THR A 39 -8.12 11.59 -6.36
N LEU A 40 -9.18 12.40 -6.40
CA LEU A 40 -9.85 12.90 -5.21
C LEU A 40 -11.00 11.98 -4.81
N PRO A 41 -11.07 11.54 -3.54
CA PRO A 41 -12.21 10.77 -3.06
C PRO A 41 -13.48 11.63 -3.10
N ARG A 42 -14.61 10.99 -3.37
CA ARG A 42 -15.94 11.59 -3.40
C ARG A 42 -16.89 10.74 -2.58
N ASN A 43 -17.92 11.38 -2.03
CA ASN A 43 -18.97 10.68 -1.33
C ASN A 43 -20.09 10.30 -2.29
N ILE A 44 -20.47 9.03 -2.28
CA ILE A 44 -21.61 8.50 -3.01
C ILE A 44 -22.74 8.28 -2.01
N THR A 45 -23.95 8.70 -2.38
CA THR A 45 -25.16 8.43 -1.59
C THR A 45 -26.04 7.45 -2.36
N GLN A 46 -26.41 6.35 -1.70
CA GLN A 46 -27.29 5.32 -2.24
C GLN A 46 -28.36 4.94 -1.23
N TRP A 47 -29.52 4.54 -1.72
CA TRP A 47 -30.57 3.96 -0.88
C TRP A 47 -30.18 2.54 -0.46
N ASP A 48 -30.10 2.31 0.86
CA ASP A 48 -29.90 0.99 1.43
C ASP A 48 -31.26 0.37 1.79
N GLY A 49 -31.65 -0.68 1.07
CA GLY A 49 -32.92 -1.37 1.27
C GLY A 49 -33.01 -2.16 2.58
N GLN A 50 -31.89 -2.52 3.21
CA GLN A 50 -31.90 -3.20 4.52
C GLN A 50 -32.09 -2.21 5.66
N GLN A 51 -31.44 -1.05 5.57
CA GLN A 51 -31.49 0.01 6.58
C GLN A 51 -32.63 1.00 6.35
N GLN A 52 -33.34 0.91 5.22
CA GLN A 52 -34.45 1.80 4.83
C GLN A 52 -34.05 3.29 4.91
N ARG A 53 -32.81 3.61 4.49
CA ARG A 53 -32.28 4.97 4.49
C ARG A 53 -31.24 5.19 3.41
N ASN A 54 -30.96 6.45 3.11
CA ASN A 54 -29.79 6.81 2.33
C ASN A 54 -28.52 6.61 3.15
N VAL A 55 -27.55 5.90 2.58
CA VAL A 55 -26.21 5.69 3.13
C VAL A 55 -25.22 6.43 2.25
N THR A 56 -24.39 7.25 2.89
CA THR A 56 -23.32 8.00 2.24
C THR A 56 -21.97 7.39 2.60
N PHE A 57 -21.15 7.08 1.59
CA PHE A 57 -19.85 6.47 1.79
C PHE A 57 -18.83 6.97 0.75
N SER A 58 -17.55 6.85 1.08
CA SER A 58 -16.45 7.21 0.17
C SER A 58 -16.38 6.23 -1.01
N ASN A 59 -16.17 6.76 -2.21
CA ASN A 59 -15.93 5.99 -3.42
C ASN A 59 -14.52 5.35 -3.47
N HIS A 60 -13.66 5.67 -2.48
CA HIS A 60 -12.34 5.09 -2.31
C HIS A 60 -12.28 4.19 -1.08
N ILE A 61 -11.62 3.06 -1.25
CA ILE A 61 -11.35 2.05 -0.23
C ILE A 61 -9.85 1.95 -0.05
N SER A 62 -9.39 2.12 1.19
CA SER A 62 -7.98 1.89 1.53
C SER A 62 -7.78 0.49 2.10
N GLY A 63 -6.60 -0.07 1.89
CA GLY A 63 -6.27 -1.40 2.36
C GLY A 63 -4.80 -1.75 2.21
N LYS A 64 -4.48 -3.02 2.48
CA LYS A 64 -3.13 -3.57 2.28
C LYS A 64 -3.20 -4.95 1.63
N CYS A 65 -2.30 -5.19 0.68
CA CYS A 65 -1.95 -6.52 0.22
C CYS A 65 -0.87 -7.07 1.15
N LEU A 66 -1.11 -8.25 1.71
CA LEU A 66 -0.17 -8.99 2.53
C LEU A 66 -0.21 -10.46 2.12
N ARG A 67 0.95 -11.03 1.78
CA ARG A 67 1.08 -12.46 1.44
C ARG A 67 0.10 -12.90 0.34
N GLY A 68 -0.01 -12.13 -0.74
CA GLY A 68 -0.87 -12.48 -1.87
C GLY A 68 -2.33 -12.04 -1.76
N THR A 69 -2.79 -11.55 -0.60
CA THR A 69 -4.20 -11.17 -0.39
C THR A 69 -4.35 -9.69 -0.04
N CYS A 70 -5.17 -8.97 -0.80
CA CYS A 70 -5.48 -7.57 -0.58
C CYS A 70 -6.75 -7.41 0.27
N ARG A 71 -6.64 -6.79 1.44
CA ARG A 71 -7.76 -6.60 2.37
C ARG A 71 -8.01 -5.11 2.64
N ALA A 72 -9.29 -4.74 2.71
CA ALA A 72 -9.68 -3.37 3.06
C ALA A 72 -9.48 -3.10 4.56
N SER A 73 -9.01 -1.89 4.89
CA SER A 73 -8.70 -1.50 6.28
C SER A 73 -9.94 -1.39 7.17
N ASN A 74 -11.11 -1.13 6.58
CA ASN A 74 -12.40 -1.09 7.28
C ASN A 74 -12.98 -2.48 7.58
N GLY A 75 -12.26 -3.57 7.27
CA GLY A 75 -12.70 -4.94 7.48
C GLY A 75 -13.77 -5.43 6.49
N SER A 76 -14.06 -4.68 5.41
CA SER A 76 -15.12 -5.06 4.45
C SER A 76 -14.78 -6.25 3.55
N GLY A 77 -13.60 -6.87 3.74
CA GLY A 77 -13.24 -8.14 3.11
C GLY A 77 -12.00 -8.07 2.21
N ILE A 78 -11.94 -9.02 1.27
CA ILE A 78 -10.84 -9.18 0.31
C ILE A 78 -11.17 -8.38 -0.97
N TYR A 79 -10.24 -7.54 -1.38
CA TYR A 79 -10.34 -6.62 -2.52
C TYR A 79 -9.28 -6.89 -3.57
N GLY A 80 -8.75 -8.11 -3.62
CA GLY A 80 -7.81 -8.51 -4.66
C GLY A 80 -6.83 -9.58 -4.24
N LEU A 81 -6.07 -10.03 -5.23
CA LEU A 81 -4.96 -10.96 -5.07
C LEU A 81 -3.76 -10.35 -5.78
N TYR A 82 -2.70 -10.04 -5.03
CA TYR A 82 -1.49 -9.47 -5.59
C TYR A 82 -0.29 -9.95 -4.78
N GLY A 83 0.71 -10.48 -5.48
CA GLY A 83 1.81 -11.24 -4.88
C GLY A 83 2.74 -10.44 -3.99
N GLN A 84 2.76 -9.11 -4.12
CA GLN A 84 3.64 -8.23 -3.35
C GLN A 84 2.89 -7.47 -2.27
N ASP A 85 3.59 -7.19 -1.17
CA ASP A 85 3.03 -6.41 -0.08
C ASP A 85 2.96 -4.93 -0.48
N LEU A 86 1.77 -4.34 -0.41
CA LEU A 86 1.56 -2.93 -0.70
C LEU A 86 0.39 -2.35 0.09
N SER A 87 0.45 -1.06 0.40
CA SER A 87 -0.73 -0.31 0.85
C SER A 87 -1.43 0.29 -0.37
N PHE A 88 -2.75 0.33 -0.40
CA PHE A 88 -3.50 0.82 -1.57
C PHE A 88 -4.65 1.76 -1.23
N SER A 89 -5.05 2.55 -2.23
CA SER A 89 -6.36 3.19 -2.35
C SER A 89 -7.01 2.70 -3.66
N LEU A 90 -8.26 2.28 -3.60
CA LEU A 90 -8.97 1.56 -4.67
C LEU A 90 -10.39 2.10 -4.85
N SER A 91 -10.87 2.22 -6.10
CA SER A 91 -12.26 2.59 -6.36
C SER A 91 -13.23 1.46 -5.97
N ILE A 92 -14.40 1.79 -5.41
CA ILE A 92 -15.36 0.84 -4.80
C ILE A 92 -15.80 -0.35 -5.68
N TYR A 93 -15.83 -0.20 -7.01
CA TYR A 93 -16.23 -1.26 -7.96
C TYR A 93 -15.07 -2.07 -8.50
N TYR A 94 -13.90 -1.99 -7.87
CA TYR A 94 -12.69 -2.62 -8.37
C TYR A 94 -12.12 -3.61 -7.38
N TYR A 95 -11.22 -4.45 -7.89
CA TYR A 95 -10.35 -5.31 -7.11
C TYR A 95 -8.93 -5.27 -7.71
N LEU A 96 -7.93 -5.45 -6.86
CA LEU A 96 -6.53 -5.51 -7.22
C LEU A 96 -6.17 -6.87 -7.81
N TYR A 97 -5.42 -6.84 -8.91
CA TYR A 97 -4.82 -8.03 -9.49
C TYR A 97 -3.54 -7.67 -10.24
N GLU A 98 -2.77 -8.69 -10.58
CA GLU A 98 -1.60 -8.55 -11.46
C GLU A 98 -2.05 -8.34 -12.92
N SER A 99 -1.38 -7.45 -13.65
CA SER A 99 -1.53 -7.32 -15.10
C SER A 99 -0.75 -8.40 -15.85
N GLU A 100 -1.00 -8.53 -17.15
CA GLU A 100 -0.28 -9.48 -18.02
C GLU A 100 1.25 -9.29 -17.97
N ASP A 101 1.70 -8.05 -17.70
CA ASP A 101 3.09 -7.62 -17.60
C ASP A 101 3.60 -7.49 -16.15
N GLY A 102 2.88 -8.02 -15.15
CA GLY A 102 3.38 -8.19 -13.78
C GLY A 102 3.21 -6.97 -12.85
N TYR A 103 2.44 -5.97 -13.26
CA TYR A 103 2.22 -4.74 -12.48
C TYR A 103 0.87 -4.76 -11.74
N PRO A 104 0.73 -4.02 -10.63
CA PRO A 104 -0.55 -3.92 -9.95
C PRO A 104 -1.52 -3.08 -10.80
N ILE A 105 -2.70 -3.63 -11.07
CA ILE A 105 -3.82 -2.91 -11.68
C ILE A 105 -5.12 -3.23 -10.94
N ALA A 106 -6.07 -2.31 -11.06
CA ALA A 106 -7.41 -2.47 -10.53
C ALA A 106 -8.36 -2.88 -11.66
N TYR A 107 -8.90 -4.09 -11.59
CA TYR A 107 -9.93 -4.57 -12.51
C TYR A 107 -11.31 -4.28 -11.95
N ARG A 108 -12.24 -3.93 -12.84
CA ARG A 108 -13.65 -3.76 -12.49
C ARG A 108 -14.23 -5.11 -12.02
N LYS A 109 -15.10 -5.11 -11.00
CA LYS A 109 -15.57 -6.30 -10.28
C LYS A 109 -16.36 -7.31 -11.13
N ASP A 110 -16.84 -6.88 -12.29
CA ASP A 110 -17.54 -7.69 -13.30
C ASP A 110 -16.62 -8.25 -14.39
N GLY A 111 -15.31 -7.99 -14.32
CA GLY A 111 -14.32 -8.42 -15.31
C GLY A 111 -12.97 -8.84 -14.70
N GLY A 112 -11.98 -8.99 -15.57
CA GLY A 112 -10.59 -9.35 -15.23
C GLY A 112 -10.36 -10.85 -14.95
N PRO A 113 -9.08 -11.26 -14.77
CA PRO A 113 -8.68 -12.67 -14.73
C PRO A 113 -9.38 -13.49 -13.65
N ASN A 114 -9.55 -12.91 -12.45
CA ASN A 114 -10.23 -13.57 -11.33
C ASN A 114 -11.76 -13.75 -11.54
N LYS A 115 -12.32 -13.16 -12.61
CA LYS A 115 -13.72 -13.31 -13.02
C LYS A 115 -13.86 -13.96 -14.40
N GLN A 116 -12.80 -14.63 -14.89
CA GLN A 116 -12.75 -15.22 -16.24
C GLN A 116 -12.94 -14.17 -17.35
N GLY A 117 -12.64 -12.91 -17.06
CA GLY A 117 -12.63 -11.82 -18.02
C GLY A 117 -11.27 -11.67 -18.71
N LYS A 118 -11.20 -10.70 -19.63
CA LYS A 118 -9.98 -10.35 -20.36
C LYS A 118 -8.89 -9.81 -19.43
N GLU A 119 -7.69 -10.36 -19.53
CA GLU A 119 -6.48 -9.79 -18.94
C GLU A 119 -5.97 -8.63 -19.80
N VAL A 120 -5.35 -7.63 -19.16
CA VAL A 120 -4.79 -6.47 -19.85
C VAL A 120 -3.40 -6.16 -19.32
N THR A 121 -2.57 -5.54 -20.16
CA THR A 121 -1.28 -4.99 -19.76
C THR A 121 -1.45 -3.69 -18.99
N TYR A 122 -0.43 -3.27 -18.24
CA TYR A 122 -0.41 -1.99 -17.54
C TYR A 122 -0.58 -0.81 -18.50
N ALA A 123 0.04 -0.88 -19.69
CA ALA A 123 -0.10 0.13 -20.74
C ALA A 123 -1.54 0.21 -21.27
N GLN A 124 -2.21 -0.92 -21.49
CA GLN A 124 -3.61 -0.96 -21.92
C GLN A 124 -4.54 -0.37 -20.85
N ALA A 125 -4.31 -0.68 -19.57
CA ALA A 125 -5.06 -0.08 -18.47
C ALA A 125 -4.87 1.45 -18.43
N ARG A 126 -3.64 1.94 -18.66
CA ARG A 126 -3.35 3.38 -18.74
C ARG A 126 -4.07 4.06 -19.90
N THR A 127 -4.07 3.47 -21.10
CA THR A 127 -4.84 3.99 -22.24
C THR A 127 -6.34 3.98 -21.95
N THR A 128 -6.86 2.90 -21.36
CA THR A 128 -8.28 2.79 -20.97
C THR A 128 -8.67 3.92 -20.01
N LEU A 129 -7.84 4.22 -19.02
CA LEU A 129 -8.08 5.32 -18.09
C LEU A 129 -7.99 6.68 -18.80
N GLN A 130 -7.03 6.87 -19.71
CA GLN A 130 -6.88 8.11 -20.46
C GLN A 130 -8.13 8.41 -21.30
N ASP A 131 -8.57 7.45 -22.11
CA ASP A 131 -9.74 7.58 -22.99
C ASP A 131 -10.99 7.85 -22.15
N PHE A 132 -11.15 7.09 -21.06
CA PHE A 132 -12.22 7.31 -20.10
C PHE A 132 -12.28 8.75 -19.56
N LEU A 133 -11.15 9.31 -19.13
CA LEU A 133 -11.13 10.68 -18.60
C LEU A 133 -11.50 11.70 -19.70
N LEU A 134 -11.06 11.48 -20.94
CA LEU A 134 -11.40 12.35 -22.08
C LEU A 134 -12.89 12.28 -22.43
N ASP A 135 -13.45 11.07 -22.46
CA ASP A 135 -14.89 10.83 -22.74
C ASP A 135 -15.79 11.51 -21.69
N HIS A 136 -15.30 11.64 -20.44
CA HIS A 136 -15.96 12.35 -19.36
C HIS A 136 -15.62 13.85 -19.28
N SER A 137 -15.22 14.46 -20.40
CA SER A 137 -15.00 15.90 -20.57
C SER A 137 -13.90 16.49 -19.67
N ILE A 138 -12.92 15.69 -19.24
CA ILE A 138 -11.72 16.22 -18.60
C ILE A 138 -10.80 16.74 -19.71
N SER A 139 -10.33 17.99 -19.57
CA SER A 139 -9.46 18.59 -20.58
C SER A 139 -8.19 17.78 -20.78
N GLN A 140 -7.68 17.77 -22.01
CA GLN A 140 -6.47 17.02 -22.38
C GLN A 140 -5.26 17.37 -21.50
N GLU A 141 -5.14 18.62 -21.06
CA GLU A 141 -4.12 19.08 -20.10
C GLU A 141 -4.25 18.36 -18.75
N ASN A 142 -5.44 18.37 -18.15
CA ASN A 142 -5.71 17.70 -16.87
C ASN A 142 -5.57 16.18 -16.97
N VAL A 143 -5.93 15.58 -18.12
CA VAL A 143 -5.72 14.15 -18.36
C VAL A 143 -4.24 13.82 -18.42
N LYS A 144 -3.42 14.63 -19.10
CA LYS A 144 -1.97 14.42 -19.19
C LYS A 144 -1.33 14.38 -17.81
N ASP A 145 -1.68 15.32 -16.94
CA ASP A 145 -1.18 15.39 -15.57
C ASP A 145 -1.63 14.19 -14.74
N SER A 146 -2.90 13.79 -14.88
CA SER A 146 -3.48 12.65 -14.17
C SER A 146 -2.82 11.32 -14.59
N ILE A 147 -2.53 11.17 -15.89
CA ILE A 147 -1.96 9.96 -16.48
C ILE A 147 -0.43 9.89 -16.35
N ALA A 148 0.25 11.03 -16.12
CA ALA A 148 1.70 11.10 -15.94
C ALA A 148 2.19 10.26 -14.74
N ALA A 149 1.42 10.23 -13.65
CA ALA A 149 1.74 9.43 -12.46
C ALA A 149 1.80 7.92 -12.73
N TYR A 150 1.12 7.47 -13.79
CA TYR A 150 1.06 6.07 -14.22
C TYR A 150 2.05 5.76 -15.35
N SER A 151 3.03 6.63 -15.62
CA SER A 151 4.10 6.29 -16.56
C SER A 151 5.14 5.41 -15.86
N LEU A 152 5.43 4.22 -16.42
CA LEU A 152 6.50 3.37 -15.93
C LEU A 152 7.88 4.05 -16.08
N ASP A 153 8.04 4.90 -17.09
CA ASP A 153 9.28 5.62 -17.40
C ASP A 153 9.58 6.78 -16.43
N ALA A 154 8.57 7.27 -15.69
CA ALA A 154 8.77 8.32 -14.69
C ALA A 154 9.64 7.87 -13.50
N LYS A 155 9.75 6.54 -13.26
CA LYS A 155 10.69 5.97 -12.28
C LYS A 155 12.15 6.03 -12.73
N ALA A 156 12.44 6.23 -14.03
CA ALA A 156 13.80 6.39 -14.54
C ALA A 156 14.30 7.85 -14.47
N ALA A 157 13.40 8.83 -14.37
CA ALA A 157 13.73 10.26 -14.46
C ALA A 157 13.70 11.02 -13.13
N SER A 158 13.26 10.42 -12.01
CA SER A 158 13.29 11.07 -10.68
C SER A 158 14.59 10.81 -9.91
N GLY A 159 15.70 10.60 -10.63
CA GLY A 159 17.03 10.33 -10.09
C GLY A 159 18.01 11.48 -10.32
N SER A 160 17.62 12.74 -10.10
CA SER A 160 18.59 13.84 -10.01
C SER A 160 18.01 15.11 -9.38
N SER A 161 18.27 15.29 -8.09
CA SER A 161 18.71 16.58 -7.52
C SER A 161 19.11 16.35 -6.06
N SER A 162 20.40 16.48 -5.83
CA SER A 162 21.13 16.43 -4.56
C SER A 162 20.76 17.59 -3.63
N ASP A 163 20.65 17.32 -2.34
CA ASP A 163 21.30 18.08 -1.27
C ASP A 163 21.45 17.19 -0.01
N ASP A 164 22.66 17.22 0.54
CA ASP A 164 23.21 16.36 1.61
C ASP A 164 22.55 16.57 2.99
N ALA A 165 22.15 15.45 3.64
CA ALA A 165 22.41 15.10 5.05
C ALA A 165 21.53 13.92 5.52
N PRO A 166 22.00 13.18 6.55
CA PRO A 166 22.48 11.82 6.41
C PRO A 166 21.40 10.83 5.95
N GLN A 167 21.81 9.93 5.06
CA GLN A 167 21.02 8.77 4.66
C GLN A 167 20.56 7.99 5.89
N VAL A 168 19.29 8.13 6.25
CA VAL A 168 18.57 7.03 6.90
C VAL A 168 18.27 6.07 5.77
N GLU A 169 19.27 5.25 5.49
CA GLU A 169 19.19 4.12 4.58
C GLU A 169 17.87 3.40 4.85
N ASN A 170 17.10 3.16 3.79
CA ASN A 170 15.94 2.27 3.86
C ASN A 170 16.44 0.93 4.41
N ALA A 171 16.31 0.72 5.71
CA ALA A 171 16.59 -0.56 6.33
C ALA A 171 15.49 -1.51 5.88
N VAL A 172 15.72 -2.13 4.74
CA VAL A 172 15.00 -3.31 4.27
C VAL A 172 14.93 -4.26 5.46
N MET A 173 13.72 -4.71 5.82
CA MET A 173 13.55 -5.73 6.85
C MET A 173 14.42 -6.93 6.49
N THR A 174 15.46 -7.14 7.27
CA THR A 174 16.40 -8.23 7.06
C THR A 174 16.01 -9.41 7.93
N LYS A 175 16.09 -10.62 7.36
CA LYS A 175 15.91 -11.85 8.09
C LYS A 175 17.18 -12.12 8.93
N PRO A 176 17.08 -12.58 10.18
CA PRO A 176 18.24 -12.93 10.99
C PRO A 176 19.09 -13.98 10.27
N THR A 177 20.40 -13.75 10.22
CA THR A 177 21.35 -14.66 9.56
C THR A 177 21.64 -15.90 10.41
N LYS A 178 21.44 -15.84 11.73
CA LYS A 178 21.60 -16.99 12.63
C LYS A 178 20.27 -17.64 12.96
N THR A 179 20.22 -18.96 12.79
CA THR A 179 19.03 -19.79 13.03
C THR A 179 18.98 -20.28 14.48
N ILE A 180 19.10 -19.37 15.45
CA ILE A 180 18.89 -19.71 16.86
C ILE A 180 17.52 -19.20 17.31
N GLU A 181 16.83 -19.98 18.12
CA GLU A 181 15.57 -19.53 18.74
C GLU A 181 15.91 -18.52 19.84
N VAL A 182 15.60 -17.25 19.60
CA VAL A 182 15.80 -16.17 20.58
C VAL A 182 14.60 -16.16 21.53
N LYS A 183 14.82 -16.59 22.77
CA LYS A 183 13.80 -16.66 23.83
C LYS A 183 13.77 -15.40 24.68
N GLU A 184 14.95 -14.80 24.88
CA GLU A 184 15.14 -13.57 25.62
C GLU A 184 16.24 -12.74 24.95
N ALA A 185 16.06 -11.43 24.94
CA ALA A 185 17.04 -10.47 24.47
C ALA A 185 16.91 -9.24 25.36
N TRP A 186 18.04 -8.64 25.74
CA TRP A 186 18.03 -7.43 26.55
C TRP A 186 19.27 -6.59 26.24
N CYS A 187 19.11 -5.28 26.24
CA CYS A 187 20.20 -4.33 26.09
C CYS A 187 20.06 -3.21 27.12
N ASN A 188 21.17 -2.82 27.73
CA ASN A 188 21.20 -1.69 28.64
C ASN A 188 21.02 -0.37 27.85
N PRO A 189 19.96 0.42 28.10
CA PRO A 189 19.73 1.67 27.37
C PRO A 189 20.77 2.75 27.65
N ARG A 190 21.57 2.60 28.71
CA ARG A 190 22.57 3.59 29.18
C ARG A 190 24.02 3.18 28.90
N ALA A 191 24.25 2.01 28.31
CA ALA A 191 25.59 1.51 27.98
C ALA A 191 25.59 0.88 26.58
N ASP A 192 26.44 1.37 25.69
CA ASP A 192 26.35 1.08 24.25
C ASP A 192 26.64 -0.38 23.85
N ASP A 193 27.33 -1.17 24.69
CA ASP A 193 27.77 -2.53 24.38
C ASP A 193 27.30 -3.61 25.39
N GLU A 194 26.30 -3.31 26.22
CA GLU A 194 25.77 -4.30 27.17
C GLU A 194 24.46 -4.91 26.66
N CYS A 195 24.59 -5.80 25.68
CA CYS A 195 23.49 -6.56 25.13
C CYS A 195 23.63 -8.07 25.36
N THR A 196 22.52 -8.76 25.54
CA THR A 196 22.46 -10.21 25.73
C THR A 196 21.39 -10.84 24.85
N ILE A 197 21.69 -12.02 24.31
CA ILE A 197 20.74 -12.90 23.62
C ILE A 197 20.81 -14.26 24.33
N ASN A 198 19.69 -14.73 24.88
CA ASN A 198 19.61 -15.97 25.66
C ASN A 198 20.70 -16.06 26.75
N GLY A 199 20.90 -14.98 27.51
CA GLY A 199 21.89 -14.87 28.58
C GLY A 199 23.36 -14.76 28.13
N LYS A 200 23.65 -14.77 26.83
CA LYS A 200 25.02 -14.59 26.29
C LYS A 200 25.25 -13.17 25.84
N LYS A 201 26.36 -12.57 26.26
CA LYS A 201 26.78 -11.23 25.82
C LYS A 201 27.02 -11.22 24.31
N VAL A 202 26.45 -10.22 23.64
CA VAL A 202 26.64 -9.96 22.22
C VAL A 202 26.89 -8.46 22.00
N PRO A 203 27.75 -8.08 21.05
CA PRO A 203 27.90 -6.67 20.67
C PRO A 203 26.59 -6.13 20.07
N LYS A 204 26.26 -4.87 20.34
CA LYS A 204 25.04 -4.21 19.82
C LYS A 204 24.97 -4.26 18.29
N ALA A 205 26.11 -4.06 17.62
CA ALA A 205 26.21 -4.12 16.15
C ALA A 205 25.90 -5.51 15.56
N GLU A 206 25.97 -6.58 16.38
CA GLU A 206 25.69 -7.96 15.96
C GLU A 206 24.25 -8.39 16.23
N LEU A 207 23.43 -7.58 16.91
CA LEU A 207 22.03 -7.93 17.20
C LEU A 207 21.21 -8.27 15.95
N LYS A 208 21.48 -7.57 14.83
CA LYS A 208 20.86 -7.83 13.52
C LYS A 208 21.09 -9.25 12.98
N GLN A 209 22.09 -9.96 13.50
CA GLN A 209 22.31 -11.37 13.16
C GLN A 209 21.31 -12.30 13.84
N TYR A 210 20.69 -11.87 14.95
CA TYR A 210 19.82 -12.66 15.81
C TYR A 210 18.35 -12.21 15.76
N LEU A 211 18.12 -10.91 15.62
CA LEU A 211 16.79 -10.29 15.62
C LEU A 211 16.59 -9.48 14.34
N PRO A 212 15.40 -9.57 13.71
CA PRO A 212 15.10 -8.82 12.49
C PRO A 212 14.95 -7.33 12.80
N THR A 213 15.21 -6.47 11.83
CA THR A 213 14.81 -5.06 11.93
C THR A 213 13.30 -4.94 11.82
N VAL A 214 12.66 -4.25 12.77
CA VAL A 214 11.22 -4.05 12.85
C VAL A 214 10.89 -2.58 13.05
N TYR A 215 9.75 -2.14 12.53
CA TYR A 215 9.29 -0.77 12.78
C TYR A 215 8.62 -0.68 14.14
N GLU A 216 9.09 0.24 14.99
CA GLU A 216 8.52 0.48 16.33
C GLU A 216 7.00 0.69 16.28
N LEU A 217 6.50 1.41 15.26
CA LEU A 217 5.07 1.66 15.09
C LEU A 217 4.27 0.37 14.78
N GLU A 218 4.86 -0.63 14.12
CA GLU A 218 4.21 -1.94 13.89
C GLU A 218 4.10 -2.74 15.19
N VAL A 219 5.13 -2.66 16.05
CA VAL A 219 5.20 -3.34 17.35
C VAL A 219 4.19 -2.75 18.34
N LEU A 220 4.15 -1.41 18.44
CA LEU A 220 3.19 -0.68 19.29
C LEU A 220 1.74 -0.98 18.89
N ASN A 221 1.44 -1.01 17.58
CA ASN A 221 0.08 -1.31 17.08
C ASN A 221 -0.36 -2.77 17.31
N ALA A 222 0.59 -3.70 17.46
CA ALA A 222 0.32 -5.08 17.85
C ALA A 222 0.20 -5.27 19.39
N GLY A 223 0.32 -4.18 20.16
CA GLY A 223 0.27 -4.17 21.63
C GLY A 223 1.60 -4.50 22.31
N GLY A 224 2.70 -4.49 21.56
CA GLY A 224 4.06 -4.60 22.10
C GLY A 224 4.67 -3.25 22.44
N TYR A 225 5.96 -3.22 22.73
CA TYR A 225 6.71 -2.01 23.05
C TYR A 225 8.19 -2.14 22.62
N CYS A 226 8.91 -1.02 22.54
CA CYS A 226 10.33 -1.02 22.20
C CYS A 226 11.17 -0.36 23.29
N GLU A 227 12.27 -1.01 23.66
CA GLU A 227 13.35 -0.47 24.49
C GLU A 227 14.62 -0.47 23.66
N TYR A 228 15.02 0.70 23.17
CA TYR A 228 16.09 0.82 22.20
C TYR A 228 17.36 0.04 22.60
N PRO A 229 17.88 -0.86 21.73
CA PRO A 229 17.48 -1.08 20.33
C PRO A 229 16.50 -2.25 20.11
N ILE A 230 15.95 -2.90 21.14
CA ILE A 230 15.13 -4.12 21.02
C ILE A 230 13.63 -3.80 21.15
N CYS A 231 12.81 -4.46 20.34
CA CYS A 231 11.36 -4.44 20.43
C CYS A 231 10.80 -5.78 20.90
N TYR A 232 9.74 -5.72 21.72
CA TYR A 232 9.06 -6.85 22.33
C TYR A 232 7.58 -6.89 21.94
N ASP A 233 7.01 -8.08 21.82
CA ASP A 233 5.56 -8.25 21.66
C ASP A 233 4.81 -7.99 22.98
N LYS A 234 3.48 -8.11 22.92
CA LYS A 234 2.59 -7.96 24.08
C LYS A 234 2.80 -8.98 25.21
N ASN A 235 3.67 -9.99 25.02
CA ASN A 235 4.00 -11.02 26.00
C ASN A 235 5.48 -10.94 26.42
N ASP A 236 6.11 -9.78 26.27
CA ASP A 236 7.53 -9.50 26.58
C ASP A 236 8.53 -10.37 25.79
N LYS A 237 8.13 -10.89 24.62
CA LYS A 237 9.04 -11.67 23.76
C LYS A 237 9.74 -10.78 22.75
N PRO A 238 11.07 -10.89 22.58
CA PRO A 238 11.79 -10.08 21.62
C PRO A 238 11.37 -10.42 20.18
N VAL A 239 10.89 -9.42 19.45
CA VAL A 239 10.39 -9.55 18.08
C VAL A 239 11.32 -8.93 17.04
N GLY A 240 12.22 -8.04 17.45
CA GLY A 240 13.13 -7.39 16.52
C GLY A 240 13.95 -6.27 17.14
N ILE A 241 14.66 -5.54 16.29
CA ILE A 241 15.40 -4.32 16.64
C ILE A 241 14.87 -3.12 15.85
N ASN A 242 14.81 -1.93 16.48
CA ASN A 242 14.40 -0.67 15.82
C ASN A 242 15.57 0.27 15.51
#